data_AF-A0A7R9F130-F1
#
_entry.id   AF-A0A7R9F130-F1
#
_cell.length_a   1.000
_cell.length_b   1.000
_cell.length_c   1.000
_cell.angle_alpha   90.00
_cell.angle_beta   90.00
_cell.angle_gamma   90.00
#
_symmetry.space_group_name_H-M   'P 1'
#
loop_
_entity.id
_entity.type
_entity.pdbx_description
1 polymer ?
#
loop_
_entity_poly.entity_id
_entity_poly.type
_entity_poly.pdbx_seq_one_letter_code
_entity_poly.pdbx_strand_id
1 'polypeptide(L)'
;MFLVSGALDNTMSLVAFTDTLADLRTRFTPLGLLLTVACSSPSYFLSGSYDVPSIAENVDFINLMTYDFHSSSELATGLNAPLYAREGDAVKELNVNAGVENWLNNGAPAEKIVLGMGFFGNAFTLRHPSDNGVGAPALGPAPGTEGILRYSQGERRLYLKEVYPHLRGNKVENHYGKTTLSTTDRYSNLDLPVIGSLVYCESDALDHGATEAGL
;
A
#
# COMPACT_ATOMS: atom_id res chain seq x y z
N MET A 1 -8.67 15.42 -16.68
CA MET A 1 -8.47 15.04 -15.27
C MET A 1 -7.05 15.44 -14.90
N PHE A 2 -6.89 16.41 -14.01
CA PHE A 2 -5.58 16.72 -13.42
C PHE A 2 -5.56 16.16 -12.01
N LEU A 3 -4.47 15.47 -11.67
CA LEU A 3 -4.22 14.96 -10.34
C LEU A 3 -3.16 15.85 -9.69
N VAL A 4 -3.54 16.54 -8.62
CA VAL A 4 -2.57 17.20 -7.74
C VAL A 4 -2.27 16.25 -6.60
N SER A 5 -0.99 15.94 -6.37
CA SER A 5 -0.56 15.18 -5.19
C SER A 5 -0.36 16.15 -4.04
N GLY A 6 -0.98 15.87 -2.90
CA GLY A 6 -0.59 16.54 -1.65
C GLY A 6 0.88 16.23 -1.34
N ALA A 7 1.68 17.26 -1.07
CA ALA A 7 3.09 17.14 -0.76
C ALA A 7 3.33 16.21 0.44
N LEU A 8 4.18 15.19 0.26
CA LEU A 8 4.76 14.38 1.34
C LEU A 8 5.95 15.11 2.01
N ASP A 9 6.33 16.27 1.49
CA ASP A 9 7.41 17.11 1.94
C ASP A 9 6.89 18.41 2.55
N ASN A 10 7.42 18.78 3.72
CA ASN A 10 7.07 19.97 4.51
C ASN A 10 7.40 21.33 3.83
N THR A 11 7.53 21.36 2.49
CA THR A 11 7.96 22.53 1.72
C THR A 11 6.80 23.39 1.24
N MET A 12 5.59 22.83 1.10
CA MET A 12 4.36 23.59 0.83
C MET A 12 3.55 23.75 2.11
N SER A 13 3.28 25.01 2.49
CA SER A 13 2.35 25.28 3.58
C SER A 13 0.94 24.83 3.17
N LEU A 14 0.16 24.35 4.14
CA LEU A 14 -1.23 23.92 3.95
C LEU A 14 -2.08 24.98 3.21
N VAL A 15 -1.82 26.26 3.49
CA VAL A 15 -2.48 27.40 2.82
C VAL A 15 -2.13 27.48 1.33
N ALA A 16 -0.86 27.30 0.96
CA ALA A 16 -0.46 27.34 -0.44
C ALA A 16 -1.11 26.21 -1.26
N PHE A 17 -1.35 25.06 -0.63
CA PHE A 17 -2.01 23.93 -1.28
C PHE A 17 -3.49 24.20 -1.55
N THR A 18 -4.25 24.66 -0.55
CA THR A 18 -5.68 24.95 -0.71
C THR A 18 -5.92 26.12 -1.65
N ASP A 19 -5.09 27.17 -1.60
CA ASP A 19 -5.15 28.30 -2.53
C ASP A 19 -4.92 27.86 -3.98
N THR A 20 -3.99 26.94 -4.20
CA THR A 20 -3.74 26.35 -5.52
C THR A 20 -4.97 25.59 -6.02
N LEU A 21 -5.63 24.80 -5.16
CA LEU A 21 -6.85 24.08 -5.54
C LEU A 21 -7.98 25.06 -5.88
N ALA A 22 -8.13 26.15 -5.14
CA ALA A 22 -9.13 27.17 -5.41
C ALA A 22 -8.89 27.92 -6.73
N ASP A 23 -7.63 28.30 -7.03
CA ASP A 23 -7.27 28.92 -8.31
C ASP A 23 -7.53 27.97 -9.48
N LEU A 24 -7.12 26.70 -9.35
CA LEU A 24 -7.39 25.67 -10.36
C LEU A 24 -8.89 25.45 -10.55
N ARG A 25 -9.68 25.39 -9.48
CA ARG A 25 -11.13 25.22 -9.55
C ARG A 25 -11.78 26.37 -10.32
N THR A 26 -11.36 27.59 -10.05
CA THR A 26 -11.85 28.80 -10.73
C THR A 26 -11.56 28.75 -12.24
N ARG A 27 -10.37 28.27 -12.62
CA ARG A 27 -9.95 28.18 -14.04
C ARG A 27 -10.57 26.99 -14.77
N PHE A 28 -10.82 25.89 -14.08
CA PHE A 28 -11.30 24.65 -14.69
C PHE A 28 -12.82 24.63 -14.87
N THR A 29 -13.56 25.28 -13.96
CA THR A 29 -15.02 25.39 -14.01
C THR A 29 -15.55 25.88 -15.38
N PRO A 30 -15.09 27.02 -15.93
CA PRO A 30 -15.59 27.49 -17.24
C PRO A 30 -15.19 26.60 -18.41
N LEU A 31 -14.20 25.72 -18.23
CA LEU A 31 -13.73 24.77 -19.24
C LEU A 31 -14.42 23.40 -19.14
N GLY A 32 -15.27 23.18 -18.13
CA GLY A 32 -15.90 21.88 -17.87
C GLY A 32 -14.89 20.78 -17.51
N LEU A 33 -13.74 21.13 -16.93
CA LEU A 33 -12.70 20.16 -16.56
C LEU A 33 -12.85 19.70 -15.11
N LEU A 34 -12.60 18.40 -14.89
CA LEU A 34 -12.54 17.83 -13.55
C LEU A 34 -11.22 18.15 -12.85
N LEU A 35 -11.31 18.54 -11.58
CA LEU A 35 -10.21 18.71 -10.64
C LEU A 35 -10.29 17.65 -9.54
N THR A 36 -9.23 16.86 -9.39
CA THR A 36 -9.17 15.75 -8.43
C THR A 36 -7.84 15.78 -7.69
N VAL A 37 -7.82 15.20 -6.51
CA VAL A 37 -6.61 15.13 -5.66
C VAL A 37 -6.35 13.70 -5.22
N ALA A 38 -5.08 13.33 -5.05
CA ALA A 38 -4.68 12.13 -4.32
C ALA A 38 -4.11 12.56 -2.97
N CYS A 39 -4.64 11.97 -1.90
CA CYS A 39 -4.26 12.33 -0.55
C CYS A 39 -3.91 11.11 0.30
N SER A 40 -3.01 11.32 1.25
CA SER A 40 -2.63 10.29 2.21
C SER A 40 -3.79 10.00 3.18
N SER A 41 -3.95 8.73 3.55
CA SER A 41 -5.04 8.26 4.42
C SER A 41 -4.71 8.21 5.93
N PRO A 42 -3.46 7.96 6.38
CA PRO A 42 -3.15 7.94 7.82
C PRO A 42 -3.34 9.30 8.52
N SER A 43 -3.82 9.25 9.76
CA SER A 43 -4.18 10.44 10.56
C SER A 43 -3.03 11.42 10.80
N TYR A 44 -1.78 10.93 10.88
CA TYR A 44 -0.62 11.78 11.13
C TYR A 44 -0.31 12.76 9.99
N PHE A 45 -0.79 12.50 8.78
CA PHE A 45 -0.73 13.47 7.68
C PHE A 45 -1.86 14.51 7.76
N LEU A 46 -3.01 14.17 8.35
CA LEU A 46 -4.16 15.09 8.40
C LEU A 46 -3.92 16.28 9.33
N SER A 47 -3.31 16.07 10.50
CA SER A 47 -3.16 17.11 11.52
C SER A 47 -2.24 18.29 11.15
N GLY A 48 -1.54 18.21 10.01
CA GLY A 48 -0.62 19.26 9.57
C GLY A 48 -0.53 19.49 8.06
N SER A 49 -1.02 18.57 7.22
CA SER A 49 -0.85 18.65 5.76
C SER A 49 -2.14 18.95 4.99
N TYR A 50 -3.32 18.78 5.61
CA TYR A 50 -4.60 18.90 4.89
C TYR A 50 -5.65 19.71 5.66
N ASP A 51 -6.19 20.75 5.01
CA ASP A 51 -7.49 21.32 5.36
C ASP A 51 -8.55 20.61 4.54
N VAL A 52 -9.10 19.55 5.14
CA VAL A 52 -10.02 18.61 4.49
C VAL A 52 -11.29 19.30 3.97
N PRO A 53 -11.98 20.18 4.72
CA PRO A 53 -13.11 20.95 4.21
C PRO A 53 -12.75 21.79 2.98
N SER A 54 -11.66 22.56 3.04
CA SER A 54 -11.25 23.41 1.92
C SER A 54 -10.84 22.60 0.69
N ILE A 55 -10.17 21.45 0.88
CA ILE A 55 -9.88 20.52 -0.22
C ILE A 55 -11.19 20.02 -0.82
N ALA A 56 -12.10 19.51 0.00
CA ALA A 56 -13.36 18.93 -0.44
C ALA A 56 -14.25 19.95 -1.16
N GLU A 57 -14.22 21.23 -0.81
CA GLU A 57 -14.96 22.28 -1.51
C GLU A 57 -14.45 22.51 -2.94
N ASN A 58 -13.14 22.42 -3.14
CA ASN A 58 -12.49 22.80 -4.40
C ASN A 58 -12.32 21.66 -5.41
N VAL A 59 -12.45 20.39 -4.99
CA VAL A 59 -12.27 19.22 -5.87
C VAL A 59 -13.60 18.51 -6.17
N ASP A 60 -13.65 17.81 -7.31
CA ASP A 60 -14.79 16.96 -7.67
C ASP A 60 -14.80 15.68 -6.83
N PHE A 61 -13.64 15.05 -6.65
CA PHE A 61 -13.46 13.91 -5.75
C PHE A 61 -12.00 13.77 -5.27
N ILE A 62 -11.84 13.04 -4.17
CA ILE A 62 -10.61 12.80 -3.42
C ILE A 62 -10.27 11.31 -3.56
N ASN A 63 -9.13 10.99 -4.18
CA ASN A 63 -8.61 9.64 -4.24
C ASN A 63 -7.76 9.39 -2.99
N LEU A 64 -8.28 8.61 -2.04
CA LEU A 64 -7.54 8.27 -0.83
C LEU A 64 -6.55 7.15 -1.11
N MET A 65 -5.27 7.40 -0.86
CA MET A 65 -4.21 6.42 -0.98
C MET A 65 -4.24 5.49 0.25
N THR A 66 -5.14 4.53 0.23
CA THR A 66 -5.35 3.51 1.28
C THR A 66 -4.53 2.24 0.98
N TYR A 67 -3.25 2.45 0.74
CA TYR A 67 -2.20 1.45 0.48
C TYR A 67 -0.85 2.06 0.90
N ASP A 68 0.24 1.30 0.80
CA ASP A 68 1.57 1.66 1.33
C ASP A 68 1.56 1.88 2.85
N PHE A 69 0.69 1.17 3.60
CA PHE A 69 0.65 1.24 5.06
C PHE A 69 1.87 0.61 5.73
N HIS A 70 2.43 -0.43 5.10
CA HIS A 70 3.66 -1.08 5.51
C HIS A 70 4.60 -1.24 4.33
N SER A 71 5.88 -0.98 4.55
CA SER A 71 6.93 -1.01 3.51
C SER A 71 7.94 -2.14 3.75
N SER A 72 8.56 -2.63 2.67
CA SER A 72 9.67 -3.58 2.74
C SER A 72 10.93 -3.03 3.42
N SER A 73 10.98 -1.72 3.66
CA SER A 73 12.05 -1.05 4.43
C SER A 73 11.92 -1.30 5.94
N GLU A 74 10.77 -1.78 6.42
CA GLU A 74 10.56 -2.15 7.81
C GLU A 74 11.30 -3.44 8.17
N LEU A 75 11.63 -3.59 9.47
CA LEU A 75 12.28 -4.79 10.00
C LEU A 75 11.28 -5.90 10.40
N ALA A 76 10.01 -5.74 10.03
CA ALA A 76 8.97 -6.73 10.21
C ALA A 76 8.09 -6.77 8.96
N THR A 77 7.54 -7.95 8.63
CA THR A 77 6.59 -8.09 7.53
C THR A 77 5.28 -7.36 7.84
N GLY A 78 4.68 -6.75 6.82
CA GLY A 78 3.43 -6.00 6.99
C GLY A 78 2.55 -6.08 5.75
N LEU A 79 1.23 -5.88 5.94
CA LEU A 79 0.28 -5.85 4.85
C LEU A 79 0.31 -4.49 4.15
N ASN A 80 0.33 -4.46 2.82
CA ASN A 80 0.30 -3.21 2.05
C ASN A 80 -0.98 -2.38 2.29
N ALA A 81 -2.13 -3.07 2.37
CA ALA A 81 -3.45 -2.47 2.49
C ALA A 81 -4.37 -3.33 3.38
N PRO A 82 -4.13 -3.38 4.71
CA PRO A 82 -5.01 -4.08 5.62
C PRO A 82 -6.36 -3.35 5.71
N LEU A 83 -7.47 -4.06 5.57
CA LEU A 83 -8.81 -3.45 5.63
C LEU A 83 -9.12 -2.94 7.05
N TYR A 84 -8.72 -3.69 8.06
CA TYR A 84 -8.90 -3.40 9.48
C TYR A 84 -7.61 -3.68 10.25
N ALA A 85 -7.48 -3.08 11.43
CA ALA A 85 -6.40 -3.39 12.36
C ALA A 85 -6.44 -4.86 12.80
N ARG A 86 -5.26 -5.45 12.97
CA ARG A 86 -5.07 -6.82 13.44
C ARG A 86 -4.54 -6.84 14.87
N GLU A 87 -4.80 -7.95 15.55
CA GLU A 87 -4.09 -8.29 16.79
C GLU A 87 -2.58 -8.41 16.49
N GLY A 88 -1.74 -7.74 17.28
CA GLY A 88 -0.29 -7.65 17.03
C GLY A 88 0.20 -6.40 16.27
N ASP A 89 -0.69 -5.65 15.60
CA ASP A 89 -0.26 -4.41 14.92
C ASP A 89 0.25 -3.38 15.93
N ALA A 90 1.44 -2.84 15.66
CA ALA A 90 2.07 -1.81 16.50
C ALA A 90 1.31 -0.47 16.45
N VAL A 91 0.72 -0.14 15.29
CA VAL A 91 -0.07 1.07 15.06
C VAL A 91 -1.43 0.64 14.52
N LYS A 92 -2.50 0.88 15.28
CA LYS A 92 -3.85 0.39 14.96
C LYS A 92 -4.52 1.20 13.88
N GLU A 93 -3.99 2.36 13.54
CA GLU A 93 -4.54 3.31 12.59
C GLU A 93 -4.02 3.09 11.16
N LEU A 94 -3.01 2.22 10.96
CA LEU A 94 -2.44 1.91 9.64
C LEU A 94 -3.30 0.88 8.90
N ASN A 95 -4.56 1.22 8.64
CA ASN A 95 -5.48 0.40 7.87
C ASN A 95 -6.50 1.25 7.10
N VAL A 96 -7.13 0.63 6.11
CA VAL A 96 -8.09 1.26 5.20
C VAL A 96 -9.27 1.87 5.97
N ASN A 97 -9.88 1.15 6.91
CA ASN A 97 -11.04 1.62 7.67
C ASN A 97 -10.72 2.90 8.43
N ALA A 98 -9.64 2.88 9.23
CA ALA A 98 -9.19 4.05 9.98
C ALA A 98 -8.87 5.22 9.03
N GLY A 99 -8.20 4.95 7.91
CA GLY A 99 -7.90 5.98 6.90
C GLY A 99 -9.15 6.67 6.35
N VAL A 100 -10.20 5.93 6.04
CA VAL A 100 -11.48 6.49 5.58
C VAL A 100 -12.20 7.23 6.69
N GLU A 101 -12.31 6.65 7.89
CA GLU A 101 -12.94 7.27 9.05
C GLU A 101 -12.27 8.61 9.41
N ASN A 102 -10.95 8.68 9.30
CA ASN A 102 -10.21 9.90 9.55
C ASN A 102 -10.65 11.03 8.61
N TRP A 103 -10.80 10.78 7.31
CA TRP A 103 -11.24 11.80 6.35
C TRP A 103 -12.69 12.23 6.59
N LEU A 104 -13.58 11.27 6.86
CA LEU A 104 -14.98 11.55 7.18
C LEU A 104 -15.10 12.42 8.44
N ASN A 105 -14.38 12.07 9.51
CA ASN A 105 -14.38 12.80 10.78
C ASN A 105 -13.77 14.20 10.67
N ASN A 106 -12.94 14.45 9.66
CA ASN A 106 -12.38 15.77 9.36
C ASN A 106 -13.21 16.57 8.32
N GLY A 107 -14.41 16.11 7.96
CA GLY A 107 -15.36 16.89 7.17
C GLY A 107 -15.37 16.60 5.68
N ALA A 108 -14.71 15.52 5.22
CA ALA A 108 -14.86 15.08 3.84
C ALA A 108 -16.27 14.50 3.60
N PRO A 109 -17.01 14.97 2.58
CA PRO A 109 -18.26 14.32 2.17
C PRO A 109 -17.99 12.91 1.65
N ALA A 110 -18.74 11.92 2.12
CA ALA A 110 -18.53 10.51 1.77
C ALA A 110 -18.62 10.27 0.26
N GLU A 111 -19.53 10.96 -0.43
CA GLU A 111 -19.74 10.89 -1.87
C GLU A 111 -18.56 11.44 -2.70
N LYS A 112 -17.66 12.22 -2.08
CA LYS A 112 -16.44 12.71 -2.72
C LYS A 112 -15.23 11.80 -2.49
N ILE A 113 -15.33 10.78 -1.64
CA ILE A 113 -14.22 9.86 -1.36
C ILE A 113 -14.21 8.71 -2.37
N VAL A 114 -13.08 8.56 -3.06
CA VAL A 114 -12.76 7.41 -3.91
C VAL A 114 -11.70 6.58 -3.21
N LEU A 115 -12.02 5.31 -2.96
CA LEU A 115 -11.14 4.38 -2.24
C LEU A 115 -9.99 3.89 -3.15
N GLY A 116 -8.75 4.10 -2.72
CA GLY A 116 -7.57 3.60 -3.41
C GLY A 116 -7.34 2.11 -3.19
N MET A 117 -7.17 1.35 -4.27
CA MET A 117 -6.85 -0.08 -4.20
C MET A 117 -5.42 -0.33 -4.71
N GLY A 118 -4.57 -0.86 -3.84
CA GLY A 118 -3.21 -1.25 -4.21
C GLY A 118 -3.21 -2.59 -4.96
N PHE A 119 -2.97 -2.57 -6.27
CA PHE A 119 -2.80 -3.79 -7.09
C PHE A 119 -1.35 -4.32 -7.10
N PHE A 120 -0.66 -4.10 -5.99
CA PHE A 120 0.71 -4.50 -5.75
C PHE A 120 0.90 -4.80 -4.25
N GLY A 121 1.98 -5.51 -3.92
CA GLY A 121 2.37 -5.82 -2.54
C GLY A 121 3.85 -5.56 -2.31
N ASN A 122 4.26 -5.53 -1.04
CA ASN A 122 5.66 -5.38 -0.64
C ASN A 122 6.28 -6.76 -0.40
N ALA A 123 7.54 -6.93 -0.83
CA ALA A 123 8.26 -8.20 -0.70
C ALA A 123 9.41 -8.07 0.30
N PHE A 124 9.49 -9.02 1.23
CA PHE A 124 10.40 -8.99 2.37
C PHE A 124 11.36 -10.18 2.34
N THR A 125 12.60 -9.96 2.76
CA THR A 125 13.53 -11.03 3.15
C THR A 125 13.27 -11.38 4.61
N LEU A 126 12.82 -12.60 4.90
CA LEU A 126 12.63 -13.05 6.27
C LEU A 126 13.97 -13.26 6.99
N ARG A 127 14.02 -12.94 8.29
CA ARG A 127 15.16 -13.31 9.14
C ARG A 127 15.22 -14.81 9.40
N HIS A 128 14.06 -15.43 9.55
CA HIS A 128 13.90 -16.87 9.75
C HIS A 128 12.81 -17.36 8.79
N PRO A 129 13.13 -18.20 7.79
CA PRO A 129 12.14 -18.68 6.82
C PRO A 129 10.93 -19.40 7.44
N SER A 130 11.09 -19.99 8.62
CA SER A 130 10.02 -20.65 9.38
C SER A 130 9.08 -19.69 10.10
N ASP A 131 9.44 -18.41 10.20
CA ASP A 131 8.60 -17.34 10.75
C ASP A 131 8.18 -16.43 9.58
N ASN A 132 7.06 -16.80 8.96
CA ASN A 132 6.59 -16.24 7.68
C ASN A 132 5.22 -15.54 7.81
N GLY A 133 4.73 -15.37 9.03
CA GLY A 133 3.50 -14.64 9.32
C GLY A 133 3.62 -13.13 9.08
N VAL A 134 2.51 -12.42 9.23
CA VAL A 134 2.52 -10.95 9.28
C VAL A 134 3.03 -10.50 10.64
N GLY A 135 3.97 -9.54 10.66
CA GLY A 135 4.71 -9.11 11.84
C GLY A 135 6.00 -9.91 12.08
N ALA A 136 6.31 -10.89 11.23
CA ALA A 136 7.53 -11.69 11.34
C ALA A 136 8.79 -10.84 11.11
N PRO A 137 9.91 -11.09 11.82
CA PRO A 137 11.13 -10.34 11.63
C PRO A 137 11.69 -10.44 10.21
N ALA A 138 11.98 -9.29 9.61
CA ALA A 138 12.56 -9.16 8.28
C ALA A 138 13.99 -8.57 8.33
N LEU A 139 14.76 -8.82 7.28
CA LEU A 139 16.07 -8.22 7.02
C LEU A 139 15.97 -7.00 6.10
N GLY A 140 14.78 -6.74 5.57
CA GLY A 140 14.48 -5.67 4.62
C GLY A 140 13.89 -6.22 3.32
N PRO A 141 14.04 -5.50 2.20
CA PRO A 141 13.47 -5.88 0.91
C PRO A 141 13.99 -7.22 0.39
N ALA A 142 13.12 -7.99 -0.28
CA ALA A 142 13.53 -9.25 -0.92
C ALA A 142 14.51 -9.00 -2.10
N PRO A 143 15.50 -9.87 -2.36
CA PRO A 143 16.42 -9.73 -3.50
C PRO A 143 15.79 -10.22 -4.82
N GLY A 144 15.95 -9.50 -5.94
CA GLY A 144 15.50 -9.98 -7.26
C GLY A 144 15.53 -8.92 -8.37
N THR A 145 15.67 -9.37 -9.62
CA THR A 145 15.79 -8.53 -10.83
C THR A 145 14.52 -8.50 -11.70
N GLU A 146 13.52 -9.34 -11.43
CA GLU A 146 12.27 -9.37 -12.20
C GLU A 146 11.14 -8.65 -11.45
N GLY A 147 10.81 -7.48 -11.98
CA GLY A 147 9.75 -6.60 -11.54
C GLY A 147 9.88 -5.29 -12.30
N ILE A 148 8.93 -4.98 -13.19
CA ILE A 148 8.95 -3.69 -13.92
C ILE A 148 8.44 -2.63 -12.95
N LEU A 149 9.33 -2.19 -12.06
CA LEU A 149 9.64 -0.80 -11.70
C LEU A 149 10.61 -0.84 -10.53
N ARG A 150 11.90 -0.74 -10.90
CA ARG A 150 12.99 -0.02 -10.23
C ARG A 150 12.81 0.24 -8.73
N TYR A 151 13.78 -0.24 -7.96
CA TYR A 151 14.35 0.38 -6.75
C TYR A 151 14.05 1.89 -6.64
N SER A 152 12.85 2.25 -6.20
CA SER A 152 12.53 3.60 -5.79
C SER A 152 12.81 3.62 -4.30
N GLN A 153 13.91 4.25 -3.90
CA GLN A 153 14.35 4.39 -2.50
C GLN A 153 14.73 3.10 -1.76
N GLY A 154 15.00 2.00 -2.47
CA GLY A 154 15.45 0.75 -1.85
C GLY A 154 14.32 -0.20 -1.44
N GLU A 155 13.07 0.07 -1.80
CA GLU A 155 11.93 -0.83 -1.55
C GLU A 155 11.72 -1.85 -2.69
N ARG A 156 11.12 -3.03 -2.37
CA ARG A 156 10.69 -4.02 -3.38
C ARG A 156 9.17 -4.19 -3.37
N ARG A 157 8.57 -3.89 -4.53
CA ARG A 157 7.14 -4.05 -4.82
C ARG A 157 6.94 -5.14 -5.87
N LEU A 158 5.85 -5.90 -5.74
CA LEU A 158 5.42 -6.89 -6.72
C LEU A 158 3.99 -6.59 -7.16
N TYR A 159 3.77 -6.47 -8.45
CA TYR A 159 2.43 -6.31 -9.01
C TYR A 159 1.69 -7.63 -9.03
N LEU A 160 0.35 -7.59 -9.04
CA LEU A 160 -0.48 -8.78 -9.06
C LEU A 160 -0.09 -9.78 -10.18
N LYS A 161 0.32 -9.27 -11.36
CA LYS A 161 0.80 -10.09 -12.48
C LYS A 161 2.08 -10.89 -12.18
N GLU A 162 2.94 -10.36 -11.30
CA GLU A 162 4.22 -10.95 -10.92
C GLU A 162 4.03 -11.94 -9.77
N VAL A 163 3.07 -11.70 -8.87
CA VAL A 163 2.80 -12.65 -7.79
C VAL A 163 2.04 -13.87 -8.30
N TYR A 164 1.16 -13.70 -9.29
CA TYR A 164 0.28 -14.77 -9.79
C TYR A 164 1.00 -16.07 -10.23
N PRO A 165 2.12 -16.02 -11.01
CA PRO A 165 2.88 -17.22 -11.35
C PRO A 165 3.46 -17.95 -10.13
N HIS A 166 3.91 -17.21 -9.12
CA HIS A 166 4.50 -17.78 -7.91
C HIS A 166 3.44 -18.50 -7.05
N LEU A 167 2.21 -17.97 -6.99
CA LEU A 167 1.09 -18.64 -6.31
C LEU A 167 0.72 -19.98 -6.94
N ARG A 168 0.90 -20.12 -8.26
CA ARG A 168 0.60 -21.36 -9.00
C ARG A 168 1.70 -22.42 -8.92
N GLY A 169 2.93 -22.03 -8.54
CA GLY A 169 4.10 -22.89 -8.57
C GLY A 169 4.30 -23.80 -7.35
N ASN A 170 3.38 -23.81 -6.37
CA ASN A 170 3.50 -24.56 -5.10
C ASN A 170 4.76 -24.24 -4.26
N LYS A 171 5.41 -23.08 -4.49
CA LYS A 171 6.57 -22.61 -3.71
C LYS A 171 6.24 -21.51 -2.71
N VAL A 172 4.96 -21.17 -2.54
CA VAL A 172 4.52 -20.05 -1.70
C VAL A 172 3.43 -20.53 -0.74
N GLU A 173 3.62 -20.26 0.54
CA GLU A 173 2.61 -20.45 1.58
C GLU A 173 1.73 -19.19 1.66
N ASN A 174 0.42 -19.35 1.53
CA ASN A 174 -0.51 -18.23 1.52
C ASN A 174 -1.16 -18.04 2.90
N HIS A 175 -1.03 -16.84 3.45
CA HIS A 175 -1.65 -16.46 4.71
C HIS A 175 -2.85 -15.55 4.44
N TYR A 176 -4.06 -16.05 4.74
CA TYR A 176 -5.32 -15.30 4.66
C TYR A 176 -5.81 -14.99 6.08
N GLY A 177 -5.55 -13.78 6.57
CA GLY A 177 -5.99 -13.38 7.91
C GLY A 177 -5.43 -14.31 9.00
N LYS A 178 -6.30 -14.95 9.81
CA LYS A 178 -5.92 -15.93 10.85
C LYS A 178 -5.72 -17.36 10.32
N THR A 179 -5.78 -17.59 9.00
CA THR A 179 -5.73 -18.95 8.42
C THR A 179 -4.63 -19.05 7.36
N THR A 180 -3.70 -19.97 7.58
CA THR A 180 -2.77 -20.46 6.55
C THR A 180 -3.52 -21.47 5.68
N LEU A 181 -3.56 -21.24 4.36
CA LEU A 181 -4.08 -22.22 3.40
C LEU A 181 -2.93 -22.72 2.53
N SER A 182 -2.68 -24.03 2.61
CA SER A 182 -1.82 -24.75 1.67
C SER A 182 -2.47 -24.75 0.28
N THR A 183 -1.68 -24.53 -0.78
CA THR A 183 -2.15 -24.47 -2.18
C THR A 183 -2.81 -25.76 -2.69
N THR A 184 -2.72 -26.87 -1.95
CA THR A 184 -3.44 -28.12 -2.24
C THR A 184 -4.92 -28.07 -1.84
N ASP A 185 -5.32 -27.16 -0.96
CA ASP A 185 -6.69 -27.05 -0.46
C ASP A 185 -7.45 -25.87 -1.08
N ARG A 186 -8.19 -26.17 -2.16
CA ARG A 186 -9.42 -25.49 -2.60
C ARG A 186 -9.31 -24.21 -3.43
N TYR A 187 -9.14 -24.40 -4.74
CA TYR A 187 -9.71 -23.53 -5.79
C TYR A 187 -11.13 -23.94 -6.23
N SER A 188 -11.80 -24.86 -5.51
CA SER A 188 -13.06 -25.45 -5.99
C SER A 188 -14.35 -24.73 -5.57
N ASN A 189 -14.34 -23.80 -4.61
CA ASN A 189 -15.61 -23.29 -4.00
C ASN A 189 -15.61 -21.80 -3.57
N LEU A 190 -14.88 -20.91 -4.24
CA LEU A 190 -14.94 -19.46 -3.94
C LEU A 190 -15.52 -18.66 -5.11
N ASP A 191 -16.85 -18.56 -5.13
CA ASP A 191 -17.56 -17.47 -5.80
C ASP A 191 -17.40 -16.21 -4.92
N LEU A 192 -16.33 -15.44 -5.17
CA LEU A 192 -16.11 -14.00 -4.91
C LEU A 192 -14.62 -13.73 -4.61
N PRO A 193 -14.00 -12.66 -5.18
CA PRO A 193 -12.57 -12.42 -5.06
C PRO A 193 -12.21 -11.80 -3.70
N VAL A 194 -11.58 -12.57 -2.83
CA VAL A 194 -10.89 -12.03 -1.65
C VAL A 194 -9.60 -11.35 -2.12
N ILE A 195 -9.61 -10.02 -2.21
CA ILE A 195 -8.42 -9.21 -2.53
C ILE A 195 -7.58 -9.09 -1.25
N GLY A 196 -6.75 -10.10 -1.01
CA GLY A 196 -5.74 -10.11 0.05
C GLY A 196 -4.47 -9.39 -0.39
N SER A 197 -3.95 -8.50 0.45
CA SER A 197 -2.65 -7.85 0.29
C SER A 197 -1.55 -8.92 0.20
N LEU A 198 -0.76 -8.91 -0.88
CA LEU A 198 0.25 -9.93 -1.14
C LEU A 198 1.52 -9.62 -0.34
N VAL A 199 1.82 -10.46 0.64
CA VAL A 199 3.18 -10.60 1.20
C VAL A 199 3.83 -11.75 0.45
N TYR A 200 4.87 -11.47 -0.32
CA TYR A 200 5.67 -12.50 -0.98
C TYR A 200 6.95 -12.73 -0.18
N CYS A 201 7.18 -13.98 0.22
CA CYS A 201 8.38 -14.44 0.89
C CYS A 201 9.13 -15.39 -0.05
N GLU A 202 10.37 -15.06 -0.38
CA GLU A 202 11.25 -15.95 -1.13
C GLU A 202 12.11 -16.72 -0.12
N SER A 203 11.95 -18.04 -0.05
CA SER A 203 12.64 -18.89 0.94
C SER A 203 14.04 -19.33 0.54
N ASP A 204 14.48 -19.08 -0.70
CA ASP A 204 15.67 -19.74 -1.24
C ASP A 204 16.75 -18.72 -1.64
N ALA A 205 17.49 -18.21 -0.65
CA ALA A 205 18.75 -17.49 -0.86
C ALA A 205 19.92 -18.13 -0.08
N LEU A 206 19.89 -19.45 0.06
CA LEU A 206 21.03 -20.25 0.51
C LEU A 206 21.30 -21.39 -0.49
N ASP A 207 21.74 -21.04 -1.71
CA ASP A 207 22.63 -21.91 -2.47
C ASP A 207 23.43 -21.10 -3.51
N HIS A 208 24.45 -20.38 -3.05
CA HIS A 208 25.60 -20.09 -3.90
C HIS A 208 26.71 -21.03 -3.47
N GLY A 209 26.94 -22.02 -4.33
CA GLY A 209 27.84 -23.13 -4.09
C GLY A 209 29.22 -22.64 -3.64
N ALA A 210 29.58 -23.04 -2.42
CA ALA A 210 30.97 -23.29 -2.08
C ALA A 210 31.39 -24.58 -2.79
N THR A 211 31.66 -24.48 -4.10
CA THR A 211 32.51 -25.47 -4.76
C THR A 211 33.93 -25.27 -4.23
N GLU A 212 34.38 -26.23 -3.45
CA GLU A 212 35.79 -26.57 -3.36
C GLU A 212 36.39 -26.62 -4.77
N ALA A 213 37.38 -25.76 -5.01
CA ALA A 213 38.35 -25.97 -6.07
C ALA A 213 39.72 -25.72 -5.44
N GLY A 214 40.39 -26.81 -5.08
CA GLY A 214 41.81 -26.79 -4.81
C GLY A 214 42.60 -26.51 -6.09
N LEU A 215 43.60 -25.65 -5.95
CA LEU A 215 45.00 -25.87 -6.33
C LEU A 215 45.87 -24.91 -5.50
#